data_AF-A0A087LUY8-F1
#
_entry.id   AF-A0A087LUY8-F1
#
_cell.length_a   1.000
_cell.length_b   1.000
_cell.length_c   1.000
_cell.angle_alpha   90.00
_cell.angle_beta   90.00
_cell.angle_gamma   90.00
#
_symmetry.space_group_name_H-M   'P 1'
#
loop_
_entity.id
_entity.type
_entity.pdbx_description
1 polymer ?
#
loop_
_entity_poly.entity_id
_entity_poly.type
_entity_poly.pdbx_seq_one_letter_code
_entity_poly.pdbx_strand_id
1 'polypeptide(L)'
;MITQPAKRLVTYRFPFQLPGMDEPHAPGTFEVMVEEEQIDVVWAASRSSLTILLTYPGRIEAMPVSAGALEASILQDRHSAARADSPF
;
A
#
# COMPACT_ATOMS: atom_id res chain seq x y z
N MET A 1 -18.87 -13.99 10.56
CA MET A 1 -17.63 -13.20 10.53
C MET A 1 -17.97 -11.82 10.04
N ILE A 2 -17.63 -10.76 10.77
CA ILE A 2 -17.86 -9.38 10.34
C ILE A 2 -16.52 -8.87 9.82
N THR A 3 -16.43 -8.62 8.51
CA THR A 3 -15.30 -7.91 7.90
C THR A 3 -15.68 -6.45 7.79
N GLN A 4 -14.88 -5.56 8.35
CA GLN A 4 -15.06 -4.11 8.19
C GLN A 4 -14.04 -3.59 7.16
N PRO A 5 -14.44 -3.34 5.90
CA PRO A 5 -13.53 -2.77 4.93
C PRO A 5 -13.36 -1.27 5.18
N ALA A 6 -12.14 -0.85 5.52
CA ALA A 6 -11.74 0.55 5.53
C ALA A 6 -10.95 0.88 4.27
N LYS A 7 -11.03 2.12 3.80
CA LYS A 7 -10.27 2.62 2.66
C LYS A 7 -9.36 3.75 3.10
N ARG A 8 -8.12 3.75 2.62
CA ARG A 8 -7.18 4.86 2.75
C ARG A 8 -6.50 5.17 1.42
N LEU A 9 -6.07 6.41 1.26
CA LEU A 9 -5.30 6.82 0.09
C LEU A 9 -3.80 6.84 0.43
N VAL A 10 -2.99 6.37 -0.52
CA VAL A 10 -1.53 6.54 -0.51
C VAL A 10 -1.12 7.31 -1.76
N THR A 11 -0.17 8.24 -1.63
CA THR A 11 0.37 8.98 -2.78
C THR A 11 1.85 8.71 -2.89
N TYR A 12 2.28 8.27 -4.07
CA TYR A 12 3.68 8.17 -4.47
C TYR A 12 4.02 9.31 -5.41
N ARG A 13 5.09 10.04 -5.11
CA ARG A 13 5.60 11.12 -5.95
C ARG A 13 6.60 10.62 -6.99
N PHE A 14 7.23 9.49 -6.72
CA PHE A 14 8.22 8.84 -7.57
C PHE A 14 7.74 7.44 -7.97
N PRO A 15 8.30 6.85 -9.05
CA PRO A 15 8.07 5.45 -9.37
C PRO A 15 8.40 4.56 -8.16
N PHE A 16 7.56 3.58 -7.89
CA PHE A 16 7.68 2.70 -6.72
C PHE A 16 7.50 1.25 -7.13
N GLN A 17 8.11 0.33 -6.39
CA GLN A 17 7.94 -1.10 -6.61
C GLN A 17 7.69 -1.78 -5.26
N LEU A 18 6.58 -2.51 -5.19
CA LEU A 18 6.20 -3.34 -4.05
C LEU A 18 6.58 -4.79 -4.33
N PRO A 19 6.81 -5.62 -3.30
CA PRO A 19 7.00 -7.05 -3.47
C PRO A 19 5.83 -7.68 -4.25
N GLY A 20 6.14 -8.47 -5.27
CA GLY A 20 5.15 -9.09 -6.15
C GLY A 20 4.89 -8.33 -7.46
N MET A 21 5.42 -7.11 -7.61
CA MET A 21 5.40 -6.41 -8.90
C MET A 21 6.59 -6.84 -9.77
N ASP A 22 6.31 -7.09 -11.05
CA ASP A 22 7.34 -7.41 -12.06
C ASP A 22 8.22 -6.18 -12.41
N GLU A 23 7.63 -4.98 -12.37
CA GLU A 23 8.28 -3.72 -12.73
C GLU A 23 7.84 -2.55 -11.82
N PRO A 24 8.62 -1.45 -11.75
CA PRO A 24 8.19 -0.25 -11.03
C PRO A 24 6.89 0.33 -11.60
N HIS A 25 5.97 0.66 -10.71
CA HIS A 25 4.73 1.35 -11.04
C HIS A 25 4.97 2.86 -11.12
N ALA A 26 4.26 3.53 -12.03
CA ALA A 26 4.26 4.99 -12.14
C ALA A 26 3.75 5.67 -10.84
N PRO A 27 4.21 6.88 -10.52
CA PRO A 27 3.70 7.65 -9.37
C PRO A 27 2.21 7.98 -9.53
N GLY A 28 1.55 8.27 -8.41
CA GLY A 28 0.12 8.54 -8.38
C GLY A 28 -0.49 8.38 -6.99
N THR A 29 -1.81 8.56 -6.92
CA THR A 29 -2.60 8.30 -5.71
C THR A 29 -3.40 7.02 -5.89
N PHE A 30 -3.29 6.11 -4.94
CA PHE A 30 -3.88 4.77 -4.99
C PHE A 30 -4.76 4.52 -3.76
N GLU A 31 -5.87 3.80 -3.96
CA GLU A 31 -6.68 3.28 -2.87
C GLU A 31 -6.00 2.05 -2.26
N VAL A 32 -5.96 2.00 -0.94
CA VAL A 32 -5.59 0.82 -0.16
C VAL A 32 -6.81 0.41 0.64
N MET A 33 -7.29 -0.79 0.35
CA MET A 33 -8.33 -1.47 1.10
C MET A 33 -7.70 -2.16 2.30
N VAL A 34 -8.31 -1.96 3.46
CA VAL A 34 -7.93 -2.57 4.74
C VAL A 34 -9.09 -3.46 5.16
N GLU A 35 -8.83 -4.74 5.34
CA GLU A 35 -9.82 -5.70 5.83
C GLU A 35 -9.37 -6.21 7.19
N GLU A 36 -10.23 -6.08 8.20
CA GLU A 36 -10.00 -6.64 9.52
C GLU A 36 -10.92 -7.84 9.75
N GLU A 37 -10.29 -8.98 10.05
CA GLU A 37 -10.95 -10.22 10.45
C GLU A 37 -10.73 -10.45 11.94
N GLN A 38 -11.80 -10.52 12.72
CA GLN A 38 -11.72 -10.89 14.13
C GLN A 38 -11.40 -12.39 14.26
N ILE A 39 -10.40 -12.70 15.08
CA ILE A 39 -10.00 -14.07 15.35
C ILE A 39 -10.73 -14.54 16.62
N ASP A 40 -11.36 -15.70 16.54
CA ASP A 40 -12.03 -16.34 17.68
C ASP A 40 -11.00 -17.01 18.60
N VAL A 41 -10.42 -16.22 19.49
CA VAL A 41 -9.47 -16.64 20.52
C VAL A 41 -9.82 -15.98 21.86
N VAL A 42 -9.22 -16.48 22.94
CA VAL A 42 -9.58 -16.07 24.32
C VAL A 42 -9.20 -14.61 24.66
N TRP A 43 -8.52 -13.90 23.77
CA TRP A 43 -8.20 -12.47 23.87
C TRP A 43 -8.66 -11.72 22.63
N ALA A 44 -8.79 -10.40 22.71
CA ALA A 44 -9.11 -9.58 21.55
C ALA A 44 -7.96 -9.64 20.53
N ALA A 45 -8.18 -10.33 19.41
CA ALA A 45 -7.25 -10.43 18.30
C ALA A 45 -7.95 -10.22 16.97
N SER A 46 -7.26 -9.57 16.04
CA SER A 46 -7.68 -9.42 14.66
C SER A 46 -6.51 -9.67 13.71
N ARG A 47 -6.84 -10.08 12.49
CA ARG A 47 -5.91 -10.15 11.37
C ARG A 47 -6.27 -9.04 10.38
N SER A 48 -5.32 -8.18 10.08
CA SER A 48 -5.48 -7.17 9.03
C SER A 48 -4.87 -7.66 7.72
N SER A 49 -5.60 -7.48 6.63
CA SER A 49 -5.14 -7.71 5.26
C SER A 49 -5.21 -6.41 4.48
N LEU A 50 -4.22 -6.13 3.63
CA LEU A 50 -4.16 -4.93 2.82
C LEU A 50 -4.12 -5.29 1.33
N THR A 51 -4.89 -4.54 0.54
CA THR A 51 -4.92 -4.65 -0.92
C THR A 51 -4.79 -3.26 -1.51
N ILE A 52 -3.77 -3.03 -2.33
CA ILE A 52 -3.61 -1.78 -3.08
C ILE A 52 -4.22 -1.93 -4.47
N LEU A 53 -4.98 -0.94 -4.92
CA LEU A 53 -5.55 -0.89 -6.26
C LEU A 53 -4.59 -0.14 -7.19
N LEU A 54 -3.84 -0.88 -7.99
CA LEU A 54 -2.89 -0.36 -8.96
C LEU A 54 -3.61 -0.06 -10.28
N THR A 55 -3.30 1.09 -10.89
CA THR A 55 -3.96 1.52 -12.12
C THR A 55 -2.94 1.55 -13.25
N TYR A 56 -3.15 0.69 -14.25
CA TYR A 56 -2.38 0.61 -15.48
C TYR A 56 -3.24 1.09 -16.67
N PRO A 57 -2.63 1.35 -17.84
CA PRO A 57 -3.40 1.61 -19.06
C PRO A 57 -4.37 0.46 -19.37
N GLY A 58 -5.67 0.73 -19.25
CA GLY A 58 -6.74 -0.22 -19.58
C GLY A 58 -7.03 -1.31 -18.54
N ARG A 59 -6.36 -1.32 -17.37
CA ARG A 59 -6.66 -2.28 -16.29
C ARG A 59 -6.42 -1.71 -14.89
N ILE A 60 -7.21 -2.18 -13.94
CA ILE A 60 -6.97 -2.01 -12.51
C ILE A 60 -6.61 -3.38 -11.95
N GLU A 61 -5.56 -3.43 -11.14
CA GLU A 61 -5.10 -4.64 -10.49
C GLU A 61 -5.22 -4.48 -8.97
N ALA A 62 -5.94 -5.40 -8.33
CA ALA A 62 -6.03 -5.49 -6.88
C ALA A 62 -4.90 -6.38 -6.37
N MET A 63 -3.84 -5.77 -5.86
CA MET A 63 -2.64 -6.48 -5.45
C MET A 63 -2.55 -6.56 -3.91
N PRO A 64 -2.42 -7.77 -3.32
CA PRO A 64 -2.20 -7.90 -1.89
C PRO A 64 -0.83 -7.32 -1.51
N VAL A 65 -0.79 -6.59 -0.41
CA VAL A 65 0.45 -5.97 0.09
C VAL A 65 0.56 -6.19 1.60
N SER A 66 1.78 -6.40 2.10
CA SER A 66 1.99 -6.42 3.55
C SER A 66 2.08 -5.00 4.10
N ALA A 67 1.64 -4.79 5.34
CA ALA A 67 1.74 -3.49 6.00
C ALA A 67 3.20 -2.99 6.03
N GLY A 68 4.15 -3.86 6.35
CA GLY A 68 5.57 -3.51 6.38
C GLY A 68 6.12 -3.08 5.01
N ALA A 69 5.76 -3.78 3.94
CA ALA A 69 6.20 -3.42 2.60
C ALA A 69 5.61 -2.09 2.13
N LEU A 70 4.32 -1.87 2.41
CA LEU A 70 3.65 -0.62 2.09
C LEU A 70 4.30 0.56 2.82
N GLU A 71 4.49 0.46 4.13
CA GLU A 71 5.14 1.52 4.91
C GLU A 71 6.59 1.78 4.48
N ALA A 72 7.37 0.72 4.21
CA ALA A 72 8.73 0.87 3.71
C ALA A 72 8.79 1.62 2.36
N SER A 73 7.88 1.32 1.44
CA SER A 73 7.81 1.99 0.14
C SER A 73 7.40 3.47 0.27
N ILE A 74 6.48 3.81 1.19
CA ILE A 74 6.09 5.19 1.47
C ILE A 74 7.27 5.97 2.04
N LEU A 75 8.03 5.36 2.96
CA LEU A 75 9.22 5.97 3.52
C LEU A 75 10.29 6.23 2.45
N GLN A 76 10.48 5.29 1.53
CA GLN A 76 11.39 5.43 0.39
C GLN A 76 10.99 6.58 -0.55
N ASP A 77 9.70 6.73 -0.85
CA ASP A 77 9.17 7.84 -1.65
C ASP A 77 9.46 9.20 -0.98
N ARG A 78 9.22 9.29 0.33
CA ARG A 78 9.53 10.50 1.13
C ARG A 78 11.03 10.82 1.15
N HIS A 79 11.90 9.82 1.28
CA HIS A 79 13.35 10.02 1.19
C HIS A 79 13.78 10.49 -0.19
N SER A 80 13.13 10.00 -1.25
CA SER A 80 13.38 10.43 -2.63
C SER A 80 12.98 11.90 -2.83
N ALA A 81 11.86 12.32 -2.24
CA ALA A 81 11.46 13.73 -2.22
C ALA A 81 12.50 14.62 -1.53
N ALA A 82 12.94 14.23 -0.33
CA ALA A 82 13.92 15.01 0.44
C ALA A 82 15.28 15.16 -0.29
N ARG A 83 15.69 14.14 -1.06
CA ARG A 83 16.89 14.20 -1.91
C ARG A 83 16.70 15.11 -3.11
N ALA A 84 15.54 15.07 -3.75
CA ALA A 84 15.23 15.92 -4.90
C ALA A 84 15.17 17.41 -4.53
N ASP A 85 14.73 17.72 -3.31
CA ASP A 85 14.64 19.08 -2.78
C ASP A 85 15.97 19.62 -2.22
N SER A 86 17.02 18.78 -2.11
CA SER A 86 18.35 19.21 -1.69
C SER A 86 19.18 19.66 -2.91
N PRO A 87 19.63 20.93 -2.97
CA PRO A 87 20.35 21.43 -4.14
C PRO A 87 21.81 20.96 -4.22
N PHE A 88 22.38 20.35 -3.18
CA PHE A 88 23.77 19.87 -3.10
C PHE A 88 23.92 18.74 -2.07
#